data_AF-A0A485K8H0-F1
#
_entry.id   AF-A0A485K8H0-F1
#
_cell.length_a   1.000
_cell.length_b   1.000
_cell.length_c   1.000
_cell.angle_alpha   90.00
_cell.angle_beta   90.00
_cell.angle_gamma   90.00
#
_symmetry.space_group_name_H-M   'P 1'
#
loop_
_entity.id
_entity.type
_entity.pdbx_description
1 polymer ?
#
loop_
_entity_poly.entity_id
_entity_poly.type
_entity_poly.pdbx_seq_one_letter_code
_entity_poly.pdbx_strand_id
1 'polypeptide(L)'
;MAPPSSSRHQRGGGGMRVNLHLLLSLGVLSMILFYIWCLSRFEWTQERTTRLIRDAESTPEPPPTPTIRMNLERTPAIPTIETITTSKKTSAVARPTIDHGTKTTTKAPTTTSPPITRPVETTSQPTTTSLPPTRDMQVASLVASFATRHVEFHSFRATDDYLKTLGNTSVFLFFLCDFDSTTGHHWSAECDDAERSVYTAFATAPAHQRLLTIRVGSEGVFQQSEYRSDFDLKVQTVPWLMKYTPHTSSGYTAYTSAVVRGRSLVDATHARGLLEYVFSDGASLPAQPTQAIEVMASYGDFKRYMRLFEDTEPTYLFFVSAVWPSNGRMWCPYCRFREVVVEYAFRKYAAPTAQLVKVEVAPNAPAWKDKTNPYRKLEVPYVPYMLVPHTDVVDALFYHHYRGDLDDIETLRKMFERDAAMAADVEELNPGVPL
;
A
#
# COMPACT_ATOMS: atom_id res chain seq x y z
N MET A 1 74.63 53.60 -32.21
CA MET A 1 73.29 54.21 -32.13
C MET A 1 72.46 53.68 -33.29
N ALA A 2 71.50 52.81 -32.98
CA ALA A 2 70.45 52.32 -33.86
C ALA A 2 69.21 52.09 -32.98
N PRO A 3 67.99 52.52 -33.35
CA PRO A 3 66.81 52.37 -32.52
C PRO A 3 66.09 51.03 -32.80
N PRO A 4 65.33 50.48 -31.84
CA PRO A 4 64.56 49.26 -32.04
C PRO A 4 63.17 49.54 -32.63
N SER A 5 62.70 48.54 -33.38
CA SER A 5 61.45 48.49 -34.14
C SER A 5 60.19 48.41 -33.25
N SER A 6 59.22 49.27 -33.55
CA SER A 6 57.86 49.25 -32.98
C SER A 6 56.95 48.33 -33.80
N SER A 7 56.48 47.22 -33.24
CA SER A 7 55.39 46.40 -33.80
C SER A 7 54.04 46.86 -33.23
N ARG A 8 53.18 47.36 -34.12
CA ARG A 8 51.86 47.90 -33.81
C ARG A 8 50.80 46.84 -34.15
N HIS A 9 50.23 46.18 -33.15
CA HIS A 9 49.08 45.29 -33.32
C HIS A 9 47.80 46.13 -33.57
N GLN A 10 47.25 46.05 -34.78
CA GLN A 10 45.90 46.50 -35.09
C GLN A 10 44.89 45.44 -34.64
N ARG A 11 44.12 45.73 -33.58
CA ARG A 11 42.87 45.01 -33.27
C ARG A 11 41.76 45.59 -34.15
N GLY A 12 41.39 44.86 -35.20
CA GLY A 12 40.19 45.12 -35.99
C GLY A 12 38.96 44.61 -35.24
N GLY A 13 38.24 45.50 -34.55
CA GLY A 13 36.94 45.21 -33.96
C GLY A 13 35.85 45.20 -35.04
N GLY A 14 35.63 44.05 -35.67
CA GLY A 14 34.48 43.82 -36.54
C GLY A 14 33.22 43.62 -35.71
N GLY A 15 32.50 44.70 -35.42
CA GLY A 15 31.18 44.63 -34.78
C GLY A 15 30.17 43.97 -35.71
N MET A 16 29.85 42.70 -35.46
CA MET A 16 28.83 41.96 -36.18
C MET A 16 27.46 42.57 -35.83
N ARG A 17 26.90 43.37 -36.72
CA ARG A 17 25.53 43.89 -36.58
C ARG A 17 24.56 42.73 -36.83
N VAL A 18 24.13 42.07 -35.76
CA VAL A 18 23.10 41.04 -35.83
C VAL A 18 21.78 41.73 -36.20
N ASN A 19 21.25 41.38 -37.35
CA ASN A 19 20.00 41.92 -37.85
C ASN A 19 18.84 41.36 -37.00
N LEU A 20 18.15 42.23 -36.27
CA LEU A 20 17.04 41.88 -35.38
C LEU A 20 15.95 41.08 -36.12
N HIS A 21 15.72 41.35 -37.40
CA HIS A 21 14.76 40.59 -38.21
C HIS A 21 15.19 39.13 -38.41
N LEU A 22 16.49 38.85 -38.46
CA LEU A 22 17.01 37.49 -38.55
C LEU A 22 16.81 36.72 -37.24
N LEU A 23 16.97 37.39 -36.10
CA LEU A 23 16.72 36.78 -34.79
C LEU A 23 15.22 36.48 -34.58
N LEU A 24 14.35 37.41 -34.98
CA LEU A 24 12.90 37.21 -34.89
C LEU A 24 12.42 36.09 -35.83
N SER A 25 12.95 36.00 -37.06
CA SER A 25 12.59 34.93 -37.99
C SER A 25 13.07 33.56 -37.51
N LEU A 26 14.27 33.47 -36.92
CA LEU A 26 14.77 32.24 -36.29
C LEU A 26 13.93 31.84 -35.08
N GLY A 27 13.46 32.79 -34.27
CA GLY A 27 12.57 32.53 -33.13
C GLY A 27 11.23 31.94 -33.57
N VAL A 28 10.59 32.52 -34.59
CA VAL A 28 9.32 32.01 -35.14
C VAL A 28 9.51 30.62 -35.75
N LEU A 29 10.59 30.41 -36.51
CA LEU A 29 10.89 29.11 -37.10
C LEU A 29 11.12 28.04 -36.03
N SER A 30 11.83 28.37 -34.95
CA SER A 30 12.02 27.45 -33.81
C SER A 30 10.71 27.07 -33.15
N MET A 31 9.78 28.01 -32.99
CA MET A 31 8.46 27.74 -32.42
C MET A 31 7.62 26.82 -33.31
N ILE A 32 7.67 27.03 -34.63
CA ILE A 32 6.95 26.19 -35.60
C ILE A 32 7.52 24.77 -35.58
N LEU A 33 8.84 24.61 -35.58
CA LEU A 33 9.48 23.29 -35.53
C LEU A 33 9.17 22.55 -34.22
N PHE A 34 9.15 23.26 -33.09
CA PHE A 34 8.75 22.70 -31.80
C PHE A 34 7.28 22.23 -31.82
N TYR A 35 6.38 23.03 -32.40
CA TYR A 35 4.98 22.66 -32.53
C TYR A 35 4.77 21.43 -33.42
N ILE A 36 5.46 21.34 -34.56
CA ILE A 36 5.44 20.14 -35.43
C ILE A 36 5.99 18.92 -34.69
N TRP A 37 7.05 19.08 -33.90
CA TRP A 37 7.60 17.99 -33.09
C TRP A 37 6.57 17.50 -32.05
N CYS A 38 5.88 18.40 -31.35
CA CYS A 38 4.81 18.06 -30.41
C CYS A 38 3.67 17.30 -31.09
N LEU A 39 3.22 17.75 -32.27
CA LEU A 39 2.18 17.06 -33.03
C LEU A 39 2.61 15.66 -33.48
N SER A 40 3.83 15.50 -33.99
CA SER A 40 4.35 14.18 -34.40
C SER A 40 4.46 13.21 -33.23
N ARG A 41 4.79 13.70 -32.02
CA ARG A 41 4.81 12.89 -30.80
C ARG A 41 3.41 12.46 -30.37
N PHE A 42 2.41 13.32 -30.56
CA PHE A 42 1.01 13.03 -30.22
C PHE A 42 0.40 11.95 -31.13
N GLU A 43 0.63 12.03 -32.45
CA GLU A 43 0.16 11.00 -33.40
C GLU A 43 0.80 9.63 -33.13
N TRP A 44 2.09 9.60 -32.76
CA TRP A 44 2.78 8.35 -32.43
C TRP A 44 2.22 7.65 -31.18
N THR A 45 1.67 8.42 -30.23
CA THR A 45 0.99 7.85 -29.06
C THR A 45 -0.38 7.29 -29.37
N GLN A 46 -1.13 7.88 -30.32
CA GLN A 46 -2.45 7.36 -30.71
C GLN A 46 -2.37 6.02 -31.46
N GLU A 47 -1.37 5.85 -32.34
CA GLU A 47 -1.18 4.58 -33.07
C GLU A 47 -0.83 3.41 -32.15
N ARG A 48 -0.06 3.64 -31.07
CA ARG A 48 0.26 2.58 -30.10
C ARG A 48 -0.96 2.12 -29.32
N THR A 49 -1.80 3.05 -28.88
CA THR A 49 -3.01 2.71 -28.12
C THR A 49 -4.02 1.96 -28.99
N THR A 50 -4.16 2.32 -30.27
CA THR A 50 -5.04 1.59 -31.20
C THR A 50 -4.50 0.20 -31.58
N ARG A 51 -3.17 0.02 -31.69
CA ARG A 51 -2.59 -1.33 -31.88
C ARG A 51 -2.80 -2.22 -30.66
N LEU A 52 -2.59 -1.72 -29.45
CA LEU A 52 -2.80 -2.51 -28.22
C LEU A 52 -4.27 -2.95 -28.03
N ILE A 53 -5.23 -2.11 -28.42
CA ILE A 53 -6.65 -2.47 -28.39
C ILE A 53 -6.98 -3.55 -29.43
N ARG A 54 -6.44 -3.42 -30.66
CA ARG A 54 -6.65 -4.42 -31.73
C ARG A 54 -6.02 -5.77 -31.40
N ASP A 55 -4.84 -5.76 -30.78
CA ASP A 55 -4.13 -6.99 -30.41
C ASP A 55 -4.83 -7.69 -29.22
N ALA A 56 -5.47 -6.93 -28.32
CA ALA A 56 -6.30 -7.49 -27.25
C ALA A 56 -7.59 -8.16 -27.76
N GLU A 57 -8.15 -7.66 -28.87
CA GLU A 57 -9.41 -8.14 -29.44
C GLU A 57 -9.25 -9.33 -30.42
N SER A 58 -8.00 -9.63 -30.84
CA SER A 58 -7.69 -10.75 -31.74
C SER A 58 -7.31 -12.07 -31.04
N THR A 59 -7.55 -12.18 -29.73
CA THR A 59 -7.33 -13.43 -29.00
C THR A 59 -8.31 -14.50 -29.53
N PRO A 60 -7.83 -15.63 -30.10
CA PRO A 60 -8.70 -16.64 -30.70
C PRO A 60 -9.60 -17.29 -29.65
N GLU A 61 -10.88 -17.42 -30.00
CA GLU A 61 -11.93 -18.02 -29.18
C GLU A 61 -11.55 -19.47 -28.80
N PRO A 62 -11.64 -19.87 -27.51
CA PRO A 62 -11.29 -21.22 -27.10
C PRO A 62 -12.24 -22.24 -27.75
N PRO A 63 -11.74 -23.44 -28.10
CA PRO A 63 -12.54 -24.46 -28.77
C PRO A 63 -13.74 -24.89 -27.91
N PRO A 64 -14.88 -25.25 -28.54
CA PRO A 64 -16.10 -25.58 -27.83
C PRO A 64 -15.87 -26.81 -26.92
N THR A 65 -16.21 -26.64 -25.65
CA THR A 65 -16.15 -27.71 -24.64
C THR A 65 -17.15 -28.82 -25.00
N PRO A 66 -16.76 -30.11 -25.01
CA PRO A 66 -17.66 -31.20 -25.33
C PRO A 66 -18.73 -31.37 -24.23
N THR A 67 -20.00 -31.27 -24.64
CA THR A 67 -21.17 -31.48 -23.77
C THR A 67 -21.26 -32.96 -23.34
N ILE A 68 -20.87 -33.25 -22.10
CA ILE A 68 -21.12 -34.55 -21.48
C ILE A 68 -22.60 -34.61 -21.08
N ARG A 69 -23.39 -35.38 -21.85
CA ARG A 69 -24.75 -35.78 -21.47
C ARG A 69 -24.67 -36.76 -20.31
N MET A 70 -24.99 -36.31 -19.10
CA MET A 70 -25.34 -37.21 -18.00
C MET A 70 -26.83 -37.56 -18.11
N ASN A 71 -27.11 -38.85 -18.33
CA ASN A 71 -28.45 -39.42 -18.19
C ASN A 71 -28.85 -39.37 -16.70
N LEU A 72 -29.91 -38.61 -16.39
CA LEU A 72 -30.52 -38.62 -15.06
C LEU A 72 -31.68 -39.62 -15.06
N GLU A 73 -31.45 -40.73 -14.36
CA GLU A 73 -32.37 -41.84 -14.23
C GLU A 73 -33.32 -41.62 -13.04
N ARG A 74 -34.59 -41.37 -13.38
CA ARG A 74 -35.84 -41.82 -12.73
C ARG A 74 -35.84 -42.11 -11.21
N THR A 75 -36.58 -41.30 -10.43
CA THR A 75 -37.39 -41.75 -9.25
C THR A 75 -38.46 -40.69 -8.88
N PRO A 76 -39.52 -40.99 -8.09
CA PRO A 76 -40.90 -40.84 -8.53
C PRO A 76 -41.69 -39.73 -7.82
N ALA A 77 -42.88 -39.46 -8.37
CA ALA A 77 -43.88 -38.49 -7.90
C ALA A 77 -44.49 -38.81 -6.52
N ILE A 78 -45.09 -37.77 -5.89
CA ILE A 78 -46.27 -37.72 -4.99
C ILE A 78 -46.18 -36.44 -4.09
N PRO A 79 -47.27 -35.73 -3.69
CA PRO A 79 -48.44 -35.27 -4.42
C PRO A 79 -48.71 -33.74 -4.21
N THR A 80 -49.68 -33.23 -4.94
CA THR A 80 -50.29 -31.90 -4.84
C THR A 80 -50.90 -31.62 -3.45
N ILE A 81 -50.60 -30.47 -2.84
CA ILE A 81 -51.41 -29.87 -1.76
C ILE A 81 -51.67 -28.38 -2.06
N GLU A 82 -52.96 -28.14 -2.25
CA GLU A 82 -53.82 -26.98 -1.99
C GLU A 82 -53.24 -25.57 -1.77
N THR A 83 -53.71 -24.70 -2.67
CA THR A 83 -54.01 -23.28 -2.57
C THR A 83 -54.41 -22.81 -1.16
N ILE A 84 -53.65 -21.87 -0.58
CA ILE A 84 -54.18 -20.96 0.46
C ILE A 84 -53.89 -19.51 0.05
N THR A 85 -54.96 -18.75 0.23
CA THR A 85 -55.25 -17.37 -0.11
C THR A 85 -54.38 -16.34 0.62
N THR A 86 -54.26 -15.19 -0.04
CA THR A 86 -53.74 -13.89 0.39
C THR A 86 -53.97 -13.50 1.85
N SER A 87 -52.96 -12.87 2.47
CA SER A 87 -53.20 -11.74 3.36
C SER A 87 -52.04 -10.73 3.32
N LYS A 88 -52.40 -9.50 3.00
CA LYS A 88 -51.58 -8.30 2.85
C LYS A 88 -51.46 -7.66 4.22
N LYS A 89 -50.26 -7.56 4.80
CA LYS A 89 -50.04 -6.77 6.02
C LYS A 89 -48.88 -5.81 5.82
N THR A 90 -49.26 -4.55 5.60
CA THR A 90 -48.44 -3.35 5.71
C THR A 90 -47.84 -3.28 7.12
N SER A 91 -46.51 -3.20 7.22
CA SER A 91 -45.83 -2.86 8.46
C SER A 91 -44.96 -1.64 8.23
N ALA A 92 -45.37 -0.54 8.85
CA ALA A 92 -44.64 0.72 8.90
C ALA A 92 -43.43 0.55 9.83
N VAL A 93 -42.22 0.75 9.30
CA VAL A 93 -41.00 0.81 10.10
C VAL A 93 -40.73 2.26 10.46
N ALA A 94 -40.77 2.51 11.76
CA ALA A 94 -40.47 3.78 12.39
C ALA A 94 -38.97 4.12 12.25
N ARG A 95 -38.73 5.39 11.95
CA ARG A 95 -37.44 6.05 11.85
C ARG A 95 -36.96 6.42 13.26
N PRO A 96 -35.75 6.04 13.73
CA PRO A 96 -35.24 6.54 14.99
C PRO A 96 -34.63 7.94 14.79
N THR A 97 -35.17 8.89 15.53
CA THR A 97 -34.66 10.24 15.74
C THR A 97 -33.44 10.17 16.67
N ILE A 98 -32.32 10.73 16.24
CA ILE A 98 -31.12 10.92 17.07
C ILE A 98 -31.23 12.31 17.70
N ASP A 99 -31.42 12.35 19.01
CA ASP A 99 -31.36 13.56 19.82
C ASP A 99 -29.90 13.84 20.22
N HIS A 100 -29.44 15.05 19.91
CA HIS A 100 -28.16 15.59 20.35
C HIS A 100 -28.32 16.22 21.74
N GLY A 101 -27.91 15.48 22.78
CA GLY A 101 -27.86 15.93 24.17
C GLY A 101 -26.49 16.46 24.57
N THR A 102 -26.46 17.73 24.96
CA THR A 102 -25.32 18.59 25.29
C THR A 102 -24.65 18.26 26.63
N LYS A 103 -23.31 18.32 26.62
CA LYS A 103 -22.31 18.55 27.69
C LYS A 103 -22.81 18.63 29.14
N THR A 104 -22.27 17.74 29.99
CA THR A 104 -22.16 18.01 31.45
C THR A 104 -20.74 17.74 31.93
N THR A 105 -20.10 18.82 32.37
CA THR A 105 -18.80 18.89 33.04
C THR A 105 -18.85 18.20 34.41
N THR A 106 -17.96 17.24 34.67
CA THR A 106 -17.79 16.68 36.04
C THR A 106 -16.37 16.86 36.52
N LYS A 107 -16.26 17.52 37.67
CA LYS A 107 -15.04 17.89 38.39
C LYS A 107 -14.38 16.68 39.06
N ALA A 108 -13.06 16.75 39.16
CA ALA A 108 -12.20 15.85 39.92
C ALA A 108 -12.39 15.98 41.45
N PRO A 109 -12.13 14.92 42.22
CA PRO A 109 -11.81 15.03 43.64
C PRO A 109 -10.33 14.72 43.92
N THR A 110 -9.66 15.75 44.43
CA THR A 110 -8.40 15.76 45.16
C THR A 110 -8.44 14.81 46.36
N THR A 111 -7.41 13.96 46.55
CA THR A 111 -7.18 13.27 47.82
C THR A 111 -5.76 13.50 48.33
N THR A 112 -5.72 14.03 49.55
CA THR A 112 -4.61 14.53 50.33
C THR A 112 -3.87 13.40 51.06
N SER A 113 -2.54 13.41 51.06
CA SER A 113 -1.70 12.54 51.91
C SER A 113 -1.27 13.27 53.19
N PRO A 114 -1.15 12.59 54.35
CA PRO A 114 -0.45 13.14 55.51
C PRO A 114 0.99 12.55 55.69
N PRO A 115 1.90 13.31 56.34
CA PRO A 115 3.31 12.95 56.54
C PRO A 115 3.56 12.34 57.93
N ILE A 116 4.49 11.39 58.06
CA ILE A 116 5.06 10.99 59.36
C ILE A 116 6.58 10.82 59.28
N THR A 117 7.22 11.46 60.25
CA THR A 117 8.66 11.65 60.46
C THR A 117 9.19 10.65 61.50
N ARG A 118 10.36 10.04 61.21
CA ARG A 118 11.49 9.53 62.04
C ARG A 118 11.36 9.42 63.59
N PRO A 119 12.04 8.44 64.23
CA PRO A 119 13.47 8.63 64.58
C PRO A 119 14.41 7.40 64.52
N VAL A 120 15.69 7.77 64.58
CA VAL A 120 16.94 7.00 64.56
C VAL A 120 17.23 6.43 65.96
N GLU A 121 17.79 5.21 66.03
CA GLU A 121 18.73 4.87 67.11
C GLU A 121 19.72 3.76 66.72
N THR A 122 20.94 3.94 67.20
CA THR A 122 22.20 3.26 66.90
C THR A 122 22.47 2.18 67.97
N THR A 123 23.18 1.08 67.63
CA THR A 123 24.39 0.57 68.36
C THR A 123 24.73 -0.94 68.13
N SER A 124 25.98 -1.16 67.66
CA SER A 124 26.99 -2.25 67.86
C SER A 124 26.84 -3.72 67.40
N GLN A 125 27.66 -4.08 66.38
CA GLN A 125 28.71 -5.16 66.25
C GLN A 125 28.48 -6.63 66.70
N PRO A 126 29.28 -7.66 66.24
CA PRO A 126 30.31 -7.71 65.18
C PRO A 126 30.21 -8.90 64.17
N THR A 127 30.86 -8.70 63.01
CA THR A 127 31.59 -9.62 62.11
C THR A 127 31.29 -11.13 62.08
N THR A 128 30.81 -11.64 60.93
CA THR A 128 31.43 -12.83 60.29
C THR A 128 31.21 -12.81 58.77
N THR A 129 32.31 -13.04 58.06
CA THR A 129 32.52 -13.20 56.62
C THR A 129 31.57 -14.20 55.94
N SER A 130 30.85 -13.78 54.90
CA SER A 130 30.63 -14.60 53.70
C SER A 130 30.26 -13.70 52.51
N LEU A 131 31.05 -13.76 51.44
CA LEU A 131 30.74 -13.17 50.14
C LEU A 131 29.36 -13.68 49.66
N PRO A 132 28.40 -12.80 49.33
CA PRO A 132 27.24 -13.23 48.59
C PRO A 132 27.68 -13.55 47.15
N PRO A 133 27.26 -14.69 46.57
CA PRO A 133 27.46 -14.92 45.15
C PRO A 133 26.73 -13.81 44.40
N THR A 134 27.45 -13.19 43.47
CA THR A 134 26.93 -12.28 42.45
C THR A 134 25.74 -12.96 41.80
N ARG A 135 24.53 -12.61 42.26
CA ARG A 135 23.29 -13.04 41.64
C ARG A 135 23.15 -12.16 40.43
N ASP A 136 23.84 -12.56 39.36
CA ASP A 136 23.60 -12.10 38.01
C ASP A 136 22.10 -12.20 37.78
N MET A 137 21.43 -11.06 37.86
CA MET A 137 20.04 -10.92 37.53
C MET A 137 19.99 -10.94 36.01
N GLN A 138 20.12 -12.14 35.43
CA GLN A 138 19.63 -12.44 34.10
C GLN A 138 18.12 -12.25 34.14
N VAL A 139 17.68 -11.00 34.00
CA VAL A 139 16.42 -10.72 33.30
C VAL A 139 16.71 -11.00 31.83
N ALA A 140 16.90 -12.27 31.50
CA ALA A 140 16.72 -12.72 30.14
C ALA A 140 15.23 -12.51 29.87
N SER A 141 14.91 -11.33 29.32
CA SER A 141 13.64 -11.10 28.67
C SER A 141 13.34 -12.33 27.84
N LEU A 142 12.25 -13.04 28.16
CA LEU A 142 11.73 -14.18 27.42
C LEU A 142 11.27 -13.68 26.05
N VAL A 143 12.22 -13.29 25.20
CA VAL A 143 11.97 -13.05 23.79
C VAL A 143 11.69 -14.43 23.22
N ALA A 144 10.41 -14.70 22.96
CA ALA A 144 9.97 -15.91 22.30
C ALA A 144 10.82 -16.14 21.04
N SER A 145 11.57 -17.24 21.02
CA SER A 145 12.51 -17.53 19.94
C SER A 145 11.76 -17.76 18.63
N PHE A 146 12.44 -17.57 17.50
CA PHE A 146 11.86 -17.79 16.17
C PHE A 146 11.08 -19.11 16.08
N ALA A 147 11.69 -20.20 16.54
CA ALA A 147 11.10 -21.54 16.52
C ALA A 147 9.78 -21.67 17.30
N THR A 148 9.57 -20.86 18.35
CA THR A 148 8.31 -20.88 19.13
C THR A 148 7.17 -20.09 18.48
N ARG A 149 7.50 -19.21 17.53
CA ARG A 149 6.55 -18.30 16.85
C ARG A 149 6.34 -18.66 15.38
N HIS A 150 7.05 -19.67 14.89
CA HIS A 150 7.03 -20.13 13.51
C HIS A 150 6.51 -21.56 13.42
N VAL A 151 5.61 -21.79 12.48
CA VAL A 151 5.12 -23.12 12.11
C VAL A 151 5.13 -23.25 10.59
N GLU A 152 5.25 -24.48 10.08
CA GLU A 152 5.28 -24.77 8.65
C GLU A 152 4.25 -25.85 8.28
N PHE A 153 3.51 -25.65 7.19
CA PHE A 153 2.58 -26.62 6.61
C PHE A 153 2.79 -26.81 5.11
N HIS A 154 2.43 -27.99 4.62
CA HIS A 154 2.59 -28.40 3.21
C HIS A 154 1.25 -28.72 2.51
N SER A 155 0.11 -28.36 3.10
CA SER A 155 -1.21 -28.63 2.50
C SER A 155 -2.26 -27.60 2.86
N PHE A 156 -3.23 -27.40 1.95
CA PHE A 156 -4.38 -26.54 2.18
C PHE A 156 -5.15 -26.92 3.43
N ARG A 157 -5.44 -28.22 3.60
CA ARG A 157 -6.22 -28.73 4.72
C ARG A 157 -5.58 -28.43 6.07
N ALA A 158 -4.27 -28.67 6.22
CA ALA A 158 -3.56 -28.38 7.46
C ALA A 158 -3.57 -26.88 7.78
N THR A 159 -3.39 -26.03 6.77
CA THR A 159 -3.51 -24.58 6.89
C THR A 159 -4.91 -24.18 7.36
N ASP A 160 -5.95 -24.62 6.67
CA ASP A 160 -7.35 -24.32 6.97
C ASP A 160 -7.76 -24.77 8.39
N ASP A 161 -7.39 -26.00 8.77
CA ASP A 161 -7.65 -26.52 10.11
C ASP A 161 -6.93 -25.69 11.18
N TYR A 162 -5.69 -25.27 10.95
CA TYR A 162 -4.97 -24.39 11.87
C TYR A 162 -5.61 -23.00 11.97
N LEU A 163 -6.00 -22.37 10.86
CA LEU A 163 -6.62 -21.04 10.87
C LEU A 163 -7.89 -21.01 11.72
N LYS A 164 -8.68 -22.10 11.71
CA LYS A 164 -9.87 -22.25 12.57
C LYS A 164 -9.55 -22.29 14.07
N THR A 165 -8.31 -22.60 14.46
CA THR A 165 -7.89 -22.67 15.87
C THR A 165 -7.37 -21.34 16.44
N LEU A 166 -7.15 -20.33 15.61
CA LEU A 166 -6.45 -19.10 16.01
C LEU A 166 -7.20 -18.22 17.03
N GLY A 167 -8.49 -18.47 17.24
CA GLY A 167 -9.34 -17.64 18.10
C GLY A 167 -9.31 -16.20 17.60
N ASN A 168 -8.76 -15.28 18.39
CA ASN A 168 -8.64 -13.84 18.05
C ASN A 168 -7.21 -13.44 17.66
N THR A 169 -6.31 -14.41 17.47
CA THR A 169 -4.88 -14.16 17.28
C THR A 169 -4.56 -13.99 15.80
N SER A 170 -3.97 -12.85 15.42
CA SER A 170 -3.46 -12.66 14.07
C SER A 170 -2.19 -13.49 13.82
N VAL A 171 -1.99 -13.88 12.56
CA VAL A 171 -0.80 -14.59 12.10
C VAL A 171 -0.38 -14.06 10.73
N PHE A 172 0.92 -14.04 10.46
CA PHE A 172 1.41 -13.82 9.11
C PHE A 172 1.43 -15.15 8.34
N LEU A 173 0.81 -15.17 7.17
CA LEU A 173 0.81 -16.30 6.25
C LEU A 173 1.83 -16.03 5.16
N PHE A 174 2.83 -16.90 5.06
CA PHE A 174 3.88 -16.83 4.06
C PHE A 174 3.81 -18.02 3.12
N PHE A 175 3.22 -17.81 1.96
CA PHE A 175 3.11 -18.81 0.91
C PHE A 175 4.39 -18.84 0.10
N LEU A 176 4.97 -20.02 0.01
CA LEU A 176 6.28 -20.27 -0.54
C LEU A 176 6.24 -21.49 -1.46
N CYS A 177 7.10 -21.49 -2.47
CA CYS A 177 7.37 -22.65 -3.30
C CYS A 177 7.79 -23.86 -2.44
N ASP A 178 7.65 -25.07 -2.99
CA ASP A 178 8.29 -26.25 -2.43
C ASP A 178 9.64 -26.49 -3.11
N PHE A 179 10.43 -27.40 -2.54
CA PHE A 179 11.69 -27.80 -3.13
C PHE A 179 11.46 -28.66 -4.38
N ASP A 180 12.18 -28.34 -5.44
CA ASP A 180 12.34 -29.22 -6.58
C ASP A 180 13.23 -30.42 -6.17
N SER A 181 12.71 -31.63 -6.38
CA SER A 181 13.36 -32.86 -5.93
C SER A 181 14.68 -33.16 -6.65
N THR A 182 14.93 -32.52 -7.81
CA THR A 182 16.14 -32.72 -8.61
C THR A 182 17.24 -31.73 -8.25
N THR A 183 16.89 -30.47 -7.97
CA THR A 183 17.85 -29.41 -7.68
C THR A 183 18.08 -29.17 -6.19
N GLY A 184 17.11 -29.54 -5.33
CA GLY A 184 17.12 -29.22 -3.91
C GLY A 184 16.88 -27.73 -3.60
N HIS A 185 16.55 -26.93 -4.62
CA HIS A 185 16.17 -25.52 -4.51
C HIS A 185 14.67 -25.36 -4.67
N HIS A 186 14.13 -24.20 -4.31
CA HIS A 186 12.77 -23.86 -4.70
C HIS A 186 12.60 -23.93 -6.22
N TRP A 187 11.42 -24.33 -6.69
CA TRP A 187 11.12 -24.31 -8.13
C TRP A 187 11.06 -22.89 -8.74
N SER A 188 11.20 -21.84 -7.92
CA SER A 188 11.44 -20.46 -8.34
C SER A 188 12.52 -19.81 -7.48
N ALA A 189 13.51 -19.16 -8.11
CA ALA A 189 14.56 -18.43 -7.41
C ALA A 189 14.02 -17.28 -6.54
N GLU A 190 12.88 -16.68 -6.91
CA GLU A 190 12.22 -15.65 -6.10
C GLU A 190 11.79 -16.20 -4.73
N CYS A 191 11.46 -17.50 -4.65
CA CYS A 191 11.10 -18.14 -3.39
C CYS A 191 12.32 -18.29 -2.46
N ASP A 192 13.50 -18.64 -2.98
CA ASP A 192 14.74 -18.69 -2.17
C ASP A 192 15.04 -17.31 -1.55
N ASP A 193 14.95 -16.25 -2.35
CA ASP A 193 15.26 -14.88 -1.91
C ASP A 193 14.19 -14.33 -0.95
N ALA A 194 12.92 -14.64 -1.19
CA ALA A 194 11.84 -14.24 -0.30
C ALA A 194 11.92 -14.97 1.04
N GLU A 195 12.23 -16.28 1.06
CA GLU A 195 12.39 -17.03 2.31
C GLU A 195 13.47 -16.41 3.19
N ARG A 196 14.63 -16.12 2.58
CA ARG A 196 15.73 -15.46 3.29
C ARG A 196 15.32 -14.10 3.85
N SER A 197 14.65 -13.27 3.05
CA SER A 197 14.25 -11.92 3.44
C SER A 197 13.20 -11.92 4.55
N VAL A 198 12.17 -12.76 4.41
CA VAL A 198 11.07 -12.90 5.37
C VAL A 198 11.58 -13.46 6.70
N TYR A 199 12.38 -14.52 6.69
CA TYR A 199 12.89 -15.12 7.92
C TYR A 199 13.85 -14.19 8.66
N THR A 200 14.70 -13.48 7.92
CA THR A 200 15.62 -12.49 8.52
C THR A 200 14.84 -11.37 9.21
N ALA A 201 13.84 -10.79 8.55
CA ALA A 201 13.03 -9.72 9.15
C ALA A 201 12.14 -10.23 10.31
N PHE A 202 11.60 -11.45 10.21
CA PHE A 202 10.74 -12.03 11.24
C PHE A 202 11.51 -12.42 12.51
N ALA A 203 12.79 -12.76 12.38
CA ALA A 203 13.66 -13.04 13.54
C ALA A 203 13.74 -11.84 14.51
N THR A 204 13.62 -10.61 13.98
CA THR A 204 13.59 -9.36 14.77
C THR A 204 12.20 -8.78 14.97
N ALA A 205 11.14 -9.45 14.49
CA ALA A 205 9.76 -9.00 14.65
C ALA A 205 9.33 -9.00 16.13
N PRO A 206 8.34 -8.17 16.51
CA PRO A 206 7.80 -8.16 17.86
C PRO A 206 7.40 -9.56 18.34
N ALA A 207 7.64 -9.85 19.63
CA ALA A 207 7.49 -11.21 20.19
C ALA A 207 6.06 -11.78 20.14
N HIS A 208 5.04 -10.94 19.97
CA HIS A 208 3.66 -11.38 19.83
C HIS A 208 3.30 -11.80 18.39
N GLN A 209 4.14 -11.48 17.40
CA GLN A 209 3.89 -11.84 16.01
C GLN A 209 4.16 -13.33 15.79
N ARG A 210 3.31 -13.95 14.99
CA ARG A 210 3.38 -15.37 14.61
C ARG A 210 3.52 -15.48 13.10
N LEU A 211 4.30 -16.46 12.63
CA LEU A 211 4.51 -16.75 11.21
C LEU A 211 4.10 -18.19 10.92
N LEU A 212 3.29 -18.38 9.88
CA LEU A 212 2.97 -19.65 9.30
C LEU A 212 3.54 -19.69 7.88
N THR A 213 4.57 -20.51 7.66
CA THR A 213 5.07 -20.80 6.31
C THR A 213 4.22 -21.90 5.68
N ILE A 214 3.79 -21.69 4.45
CA ILE A 214 2.93 -22.59 3.70
C ILE A 214 3.66 -22.96 2.42
N ARG A 215 4.18 -24.18 2.35
CA ARG A 215 4.79 -24.74 1.14
C ARG A 215 3.67 -25.23 0.23
N VAL A 216 3.55 -24.64 -0.96
CA VAL A 216 2.41 -24.88 -1.86
C VAL A 216 2.54 -26.13 -2.74
N GLY A 217 3.62 -26.89 -2.57
CA GLY A 217 3.98 -28.01 -3.45
C GLY A 217 4.65 -27.54 -4.74
N SER A 218 4.66 -28.40 -5.76
CA SER A 218 5.16 -28.08 -7.10
C SER A 218 4.31 -27.02 -7.79
N GLU A 219 4.86 -26.39 -8.84
CA GLU A 219 4.14 -25.37 -9.62
C GLU A 219 2.76 -25.86 -10.09
N GLY A 220 2.71 -27.05 -10.70
CA GLY A 220 1.45 -27.62 -11.19
C GLY A 220 0.41 -27.86 -10.10
N VAL A 221 0.84 -28.25 -8.90
CA VAL A 221 -0.03 -28.41 -7.73
C VAL A 221 -0.56 -27.06 -7.27
N PHE A 222 0.31 -26.05 -7.17
CA PHE A 222 -0.12 -24.70 -6.77
C PHE A 222 -1.15 -24.11 -7.73
N GLN A 223 -0.97 -24.27 -9.05
CA GLN A 223 -1.92 -23.75 -10.06
C GLN A 223 -3.33 -24.32 -9.91
N GLN A 224 -3.48 -25.50 -9.30
CA GLN A 224 -4.75 -26.18 -9.06
C GLN A 224 -5.21 -26.07 -7.60
N SER A 225 -4.42 -25.45 -6.72
CA SER A 225 -4.68 -25.40 -5.29
C SER A 225 -5.87 -24.51 -4.92
N GLU A 226 -6.54 -24.88 -3.83
CA GLU A 226 -7.66 -24.14 -3.27
C GLU A 226 -7.24 -22.75 -2.77
N TYR A 227 -5.95 -22.51 -2.50
CA TYR A 227 -5.43 -21.18 -2.12
C TYR A 227 -5.74 -20.10 -3.17
N ARG A 228 -5.82 -20.46 -4.46
CA ARG A 228 -6.10 -19.52 -5.55
C ARG A 228 -7.56 -19.10 -5.61
N SER A 229 -8.47 -19.99 -5.23
CA SER A 229 -9.92 -19.80 -5.31
C SER A 229 -10.55 -19.41 -3.96
N ASP A 230 -9.87 -19.68 -2.86
CA ASP A 230 -10.32 -19.38 -1.49
C ASP A 230 -10.75 -17.92 -1.34
N PHE A 231 -11.88 -17.69 -0.70
CA PHE A 231 -12.50 -16.36 -0.65
C PHE A 231 -11.67 -15.32 0.13
N ASP A 232 -11.00 -15.76 1.21
CA ASP A 232 -10.28 -14.88 2.13
C ASP A 232 -8.81 -14.70 1.69
N LEU A 233 -8.17 -15.78 1.24
CA LEU A 233 -6.77 -15.79 0.84
C LEU A 233 -6.59 -15.23 -0.58
N LYS A 234 -7.17 -15.88 -1.61
CA LYS A 234 -6.95 -15.64 -3.05
C LYS A 234 -5.49 -15.39 -3.40
N VAL A 235 -4.62 -16.36 -3.14
CA VAL A 235 -3.19 -16.27 -3.45
C VAL A 235 -2.99 -16.50 -4.95
N GLN A 236 -2.61 -15.46 -5.70
CA GLN A 236 -2.50 -15.55 -7.16
C GLN A 236 -1.12 -16.03 -7.63
N THR A 237 -0.10 -15.84 -6.82
CA THR A 237 1.31 -16.16 -7.11
C THR A 237 2.04 -16.50 -5.83
N VAL A 238 3.20 -17.14 -5.94
CA VAL A 238 4.19 -17.29 -4.86
C VAL A 238 5.52 -16.68 -5.32
N PRO A 239 6.33 -16.11 -4.43
CA PRO A 239 6.12 -15.97 -2.98
C PRO A 239 5.07 -14.90 -2.63
N TRP A 240 4.39 -15.08 -1.50
CA TRP A 240 3.32 -14.18 -1.03
C TRP A 240 3.26 -14.12 0.49
N LEU A 241 3.26 -12.92 1.06
CA LEU A 241 3.09 -12.66 2.48
C LEU A 241 1.80 -11.87 2.72
N MET A 242 1.05 -12.22 3.77
CA MET A 242 -0.10 -11.43 4.22
C MET A 242 -0.33 -11.60 5.72
N LYS A 243 -0.93 -10.60 6.37
CA LYS A 243 -1.44 -10.73 7.74
C LYS A 243 -2.87 -11.25 7.69
N TYR A 244 -3.13 -12.34 8.40
CA TYR A 244 -4.44 -12.93 8.60
C TYR A 244 -4.93 -12.62 10.00
N THR A 245 -6.13 -12.03 10.11
CA THR A 245 -6.77 -11.71 11.39
C THR A 245 -8.15 -12.39 11.42
N PRO A 246 -8.36 -13.38 12.31
CA PRO A 246 -9.67 -14.01 12.46
C PRO A 246 -10.75 -12.99 12.85
N HIS A 247 -11.96 -13.12 12.31
CA HIS A 247 -13.11 -12.32 12.72
C HIS A 247 -14.03 -13.15 13.62
N THR A 248 -14.33 -12.64 14.80
CA THR A 248 -14.75 -13.47 15.95
C THR A 248 -16.26 -13.50 16.16
N SER A 249 -17.03 -12.70 15.42
CA SER A 249 -18.44 -12.47 15.69
C SER A 249 -19.45 -13.12 14.73
N SER A 250 -19.07 -13.85 13.68
CA SER A 250 -20.06 -14.25 12.65
C SER A 250 -19.83 -15.53 11.83
N GLY A 251 -18.92 -16.44 12.23
CA GLY A 251 -18.86 -17.77 11.61
C GLY A 251 -18.32 -17.80 10.17
N TYR A 252 -17.10 -17.30 9.99
CA TYR A 252 -16.32 -17.05 8.75
C TYR A 252 -16.50 -15.65 8.15
N THR A 253 -15.46 -14.84 8.34
CA THR A 253 -14.80 -14.02 7.31
C THR A 253 -13.56 -13.38 7.92
N ALA A 254 -12.39 -14.00 7.75
CA ALA A 254 -11.16 -13.39 8.28
C ALA A 254 -10.75 -12.18 7.44
N TYR A 255 -10.07 -11.22 8.08
CA TYR A 255 -9.50 -10.08 7.39
C TYR A 255 -8.06 -10.37 6.98
N THR A 256 -7.74 -10.07 5.72
CA THR A 256 -6.37 -10.15 5.20
C THR A 256 -5.84 -8.77 4.83
N SER A 257 -4.66 -8.44 5.35
CA SER A 257 -4.00 -7.13 5.18
C SER A 257 -2.49 -7.28 4.98
N ALA A 258 -1.81 -6.14 4.83
CA ALA A 258 -0.35 -6.05 4.70
C ALA A 258 0.21 -7.05 3.69
N VAL A 259 -0.44 -7.10 2.51
CA VAL A 259 -0.10 -8.05 1.47
C VAL A 259 1.17 -7.59 0.77
N VAL A 260 2.20 -8.44 0.74
CA VAL A 260 3.44 -8.21 0.01
C VAL A 260 3.74 -9.41 -0.87
N ARG A 261 4.18 -9.20 -2.12
CA ARG A 261 4.47 -10.29 -3.05
C ARG A 261 5.56 -9.91 -4.05
N GLY A 262 6.07 -10.90 -4.78
CA GLY A 262 6.95 -10.72 -5.92
C GLY A 262 8.16 -9.84 -5.58
N ARG A 263 8.47 -8.86 -6.45
CA ARG A 263 9.64 -7.99 -6.31
C ARG A 263 9.76 -7.33 -4.94
N SER A 264 8.67 -6.92 -4.30
CA SER A 264 8.72 -6.25 -3.00
C SER A 264 9.17 -7.18 -1.85
N LEU A 265 9.11 -8.50 -2.03
CA LEU A 265 9.66 -9.49 -1.08
C LEU A 265 11.14 -9.80 -1.32
N VAL A 266 11.64 -9.62 -2.54
CA VAL A 266 12.97 -10.10 -2.96
C VAL A 266 13.97 -8.99 -3.27
N ASP A 267 13.53 -7.74 -3.38
CA ASP A 267 14.42 -6.59 -3.57
C ASP A 267 15.31 -6.39 -2.33
N ALA A 268 16.55 -6.90 -2.40
CA ALA A 268 17.50 -6.86 -1.29
C ALA A 268 17.75 -5.44 -0.74
N THR A 269 17.51 -4.39 -1.53
CA THR A 269 17.69 -3.00 -1.11
C THR A 269 16.59 -2.55 -0.15
N HIS A 270 15.35 -2.96 -0.42
CA HIS A 270 14.16 -2.37 0.20
C HIS A 270 13.31 -3.37 0.99
N ALA A 271 13.38 -4.66 0.67
CA ALA A 271 12.54 -5.72 1.25
C ALA A 271 12.67 -5.79 2.77
N ARG A 272 13.90 -5.66 3.30
CA ARG A 272 14.11 -5.70 4.76
C ARG A 272 13.32 -4.62 5.49
N GLY A 273 13.45 -3.36 5.07
CA GLY A 273 12.75 -2.25 5.72
C GLY A 273 11.23 -2.33 5.55
N LEU A 274 10.75 -2.78 4.38
CA LEU A 274 9.32 -3.02 4.16
C LEU A 274 8.80 -4.14 5.09
N LEU A 275 9.52 -5.24 5.21
CA LEU A 275 9.12 -6.37 6.05
C LEU A 275 9.16 -6.02 7.54
N GLU A 276 10.16 -5.26 7.99
CA GLU A 276 10.20 -4.73 9.35
C GLU A 276 9.01 -3.80 9.62
N TYR A 277 8.63 -2.95 8.66
CA TYR A 277 7.41 -2.13 8.73
C TYR A 277 6.14 -2.98 8.82
N VAL A 278 6.02 -4.00 7.98
CA VAL A 278 4.87 -4.93 7.98
C VAL A 278 4.76 -5.70 9.31
N PHE A 279 5.85 -6.28 9.80
CA PHE A 279 5.83 -7.08 11.04
C PHE A 279 5.67 -6.24 12.30
N SER A 280 5.98 -4.95 12.24
CA SER A 280 5.78 -4.02 13.36
C SER A 280 4.44 -3.30 13.31
N ASP A 281 3.55 -3.65 12.37
CA ASP A 281 2.29 -2.94 12.14
C ASP A 281 2.52 -1.42 11.93
N GLY A 282 3.60 -1.08 11.24
CA GLY A 282 4.02 0.27 10.91
C GLY A 282 4.95 0.95 11.93
N ALA A 283 5.15 0.35 13.11
CA ALA A 283 5.88 0.97 14.20
C ALA A 283 7.42 1.02 14.03
N SER A 284 7.98 0.37 13.00
CA SER A 284 9.43 0.42 12.73
C SER A 284 9.92 1.75 12.18
N LEU A 285 9.01 2.57 11.64
CA LEU A 285 9.32 3.92 11.18
C LEU A 285 8.91 4.93 12.27
N PRO A 286 9.72 5.99 12.48
CA PRO A 286 9.35 7.04 13.41
C PRO A 286 8.05 7.69 12.94
N ALA A 287 7.12 7.91 13.86
CA ALA A 287 5.91 8.67 13.55
C ALA A 287 6.32 10.10 13.18
N GLN A 288 6.05 10.50 11.95
CA GLN A 288 6.11 11.90 11.54
C GLN A 288 4.76 12.54 11.89
N PRO A 289 4.70 13.44 12.89
CA PRO A 289 3.42 13.88 13.45
C PRO A 289 2.55 14.66 12.46
N THR A 290 3.18 15.29 11.46
CA THR A 290 2.51 16.08 10.42
C THR A 290 2.14 15.25 9.19
N GLN A 291 2.73 14.08 9.00
CA GLN A 291 2.48 13.27 7.82
C GLN A 291 1.14 12.55 7.94
N ALA A 292 0.20 12.86 7.06
CA ALA A 292 -1.16 12.33 7.10
C ALA A 292 -1.38 11.22 6.07
N ILE A 293 -2.08 10.16 6.49
CA ILE A 293 -2.71 9.20 5.57
C ILE A 293 -4.21 9.25 5.84
N GLU A 294 -4.97 9.77 4.88
CA GLU A 294 -6.43 9.90 4.99
C GLU A 294 -7.13 8.94 4.05
N VAL A 295 -8.34 8.51 4.42
CA VAL A 295 -9.18 7.64 3.58
C VAL A 295 -10.47 8.35 3.25
N MET A 296 -10.75 8.49 1.95
CA MET A 296 -11.99 9.04 1.42
C MET A 296 -12.82 7.92 0.80
N ALA A 297 -13.76 7.41 1.59
CA ALA A 297 -14.62 6.28 1.21
C ALA A 297 -15.73 6.66 0.19
N SER A 298 -15.90 7.95 -0.12
CA SER A 298 -16.94 8.43 -1.03
C SER A 298 -16.46 9.55 -1.95
N TYR A 299 -17.07 9.62 -3.14
CA TYR A 299 -16.85 10.73 -4.07
C TYR A 299 -17.28 12.08 -3.48
N GLY A 300 -18.27 12.09 -2.57
CA GLY A 300 -18.71 13.31 -1.90
C GLY A 300 -17.63 13.91 -1.02
N ASP A 301 -16.90 13.06 -0.28
CA ASP A 301 -15.79 13.47 0.59
C ASP A 301 -14.60 13.90 -0.24
N PHE A 302 -14.22 13.10 -1.26
CA PHE A 302 -13.19 13.47 -2.22
C PHE A 302 -13.46 14.82 -2.88
N LYS A 303 -14.68 15.03 -3.39
CA LYS A 303 -15.06 16.30 -4.03
C LYS A 303 -15.00 17.47 -3.05
N ARG A 304 -15.32 17.26 -1.78
CA ARG A 304 -15.23 18.30 -0.76
C ARG A 304 -13.77 18.65 -0.46
N TYR A 305 -12.92 17.63 -0.31
CA TYR A 305 -11.50 17.79 -0.12
C TYR A 305 -10.88 18.57 -1.29
N MET A 306 -11.11 18.16 -2.55
CA MET A 306 -10.56 18.85 -3.72
C MET A 306 -11.07 20.28 -3.92
N ARG A 307 -12.20 20.67 -3.32
CA ARG A 307 -12.70 22.06 -3.35
C ARG A 307 -11.97 22.98 -2.38
N LEU A 308 -11.36 22.40 -1.36
CA LEU A 308 -10.62 23.08 -0.31
C LEU A 308 -9.12 22.78 -0.42
N PHE A 309 -8.69 22.19 -1.53
CA PHE A 309 -7.31 21.82 -1.75
C PHE A 309 -6.47 23.07 -1.96
N GLU A 310 -5.39 23.15 -1.20
CA GLU A 310 -4.36 24.17 -1.32
C GLU A 310 -3.04 23.45 -1.64
N ASP A 311 -2.29 23.92 -2.64
CA ASP A 311 -1.01 23.33 -3.05
C ASP A 311 0.14 23.84 -2.18
N THR A 312 -0.03 23.72 -0.86
CA THR A 312 0.94 24.17 0.16
C THR A 312 1.91 23.06 0.55
N GLU A 313 1.48 21.81 0.48
CA GLU A 313 2.26 20.65 0.87
C GLU A 313 2.10 19.49 -0.13
N PRO A 314 3.16 18.66 -0.31
CA PRO A 314 3.11 17.55 -1.27
C PRO A 314 1.95 16.60 -0.97
N THR A 315 0.98 16.55 -1.88
CA THR A 315 -0.23 15.74 -1.72
C THR A 315 -0.29 14.65 -2.77
N TYR A 316 -0.67 13.43 -2.37
CA TYR A 316 -0.74 12.27 -3.25
C TYR A 316 -2.14 11.66 -3.18
N LEU A 317 -2.85 11.64 -4.30
CA LEU A 317 -4.15 10.98 -4.43
C LEU A 317 -3.94 9.54 -4.88
N PHE A 318 -4.07 8.60 -3.95
CA PHE A 318 -3.95 7.17 -4.19
C PHE A 318 -5.32 6.52 -4.36
N PHE A 319 -5.75 6.38 -5.61
CA PHE A 319 -7.03 5.78 -5.97
C PHE A 319 -6.96 4.26 -5.83
N VAL A 320 -7.82 3.71 -4.97
CA VAL A 320 -7.89 2.30 -4.65
C VAL A 320 -9.33 1.79 -4.74
N SER A 321 -9.49 0.47 -4.81
CA SER A 321 -10.80 -0.16 -4.62
C SER A 321 -11.26 -0.05 -3.18
N ALA A 322 -12.57 0.09 -2.96
CA ALA A 322 -13.15 -0.10 -1.63
C ALA A 322 -12.94 -1.53 -1.12
N VAL A 323 -13.16 -1.68 0.19
CA VAL A 323 -13.14 -2.97 0.88
C VAL A 323 -14.49 -3.70 0.80
N TRP A 324 -14.46 -5.03 0.67
CA TRP A 324 -15.64 -5.87 0.82
C TRP A 324 -16.10 -5.84 2.28
N PRO A 325 -17.37 -5.49 2.57
CA PRO A 325 -17.86 -5.49 3.96
C PRO A 325 -17.80 -6.86 4.62
N SER A 326 -17.84 -7.94 3.83
CA SER A 326 -17.82 -9.30 4.35
C SER A 326 -16.47 -9.66 4.97
N ASN A 327 -15.34 -9.37 4.32
CA ASN A 327 -14.01 -9.79 4.80
C ASN A 327 -12.96 -8.67 4.85
N GLY A 328 -13.39 -7.40 4.79
CA GLY A 328 -12.55 -6.20 4.83
C GLY A 328 -11.57 -6.08 3.66
N ARG A 329 -11.57 -7.01 2.72
CA ARG A 329 -10.57 -7.11 1.67
C ARG A 329 -10.88 -6.16 0.53
N MET A 330 -9.89 -5.45 0.01
CA MET A 330 -10.04 -4.70 -1.23
C MET A 330 -10.48 -5.60 -2.39
N TRP A 331 -11.50 -5.19 -3.16
CA TRP A 331 -11.99 -6.00 -4.27
C TRP A 331 -11.01 -6.07 -5.44
N CYS A 332 -10.14 -5.07 -5.59
CA CYS A 332 -9.07 -5.09 -6.59
C CYS A 332 -7.85 -5.81 -6.01
N PRO A 333 -7.42 -6.95 -6.59
CA PRO A 333 -6.25 -7.68 -6.10
C PRO A 333 -4.97 -6.85 -6.19
N TYR A 334 -4.85 -6.00 -7.22
CA TYR A 334 -3.72 -5.09 -7.40
C TYR A 334 -3.63 -4.01 -6.31
N CYS A 335 -4.77 -3.54 -5.79
CA CYS A 335 -4.78 -2.57 -4.70
C CYS A 335 -4.22 -3.19 -3.42
N ARG A 336 -4.59 -4.45 -3.12
CA ARG A 336 -4.16 -5.16 -1.90
C ARG A 336 -2.64 -5.18 -1.72
N PHE A 337 -1.91 -5.59 -2.76
CA PHE A 337 -0.46 -5.79 -2.62
C PHE A 337 0.38 -4.53 -2.87
N ARG A 338 -0.23 -3.45 -3.38
CA ARG A 338 0.43 -2.16 -3.58
C ARG A 338 0.21 -1.19 -2.44
N GLU A 339 -0.90 -1.33 -1.72
CA GLU A 339 -1.27 -0.46 -0.61
C GLU A 339 -0.15 -0.32 0.43
N VAL A 340 0.30 -1.44 1.01
CA VAL A 340 1.32 -1.41 2.06
C VAL A 340 2.68 -0.94 1.54
N VAL A 341 2.98 -1.19 0.27
CA VAL A 341 4.23 -0.75 -0.37
C VAL A 341 4.23 0.77 -0.56
N VAL A 342 3.12 1.34 -1.04
CA VAL A 342 2.93 2.79 -1.16
C VAL A 342 2.96 3.46 0.20
N GLU A 343 2.25 2.92 1.19
CA GLU A 343 2.25 3.47 2.55
C GLU A 343 3.64 3.47 3.19
N TYR A 344 4.38 2.36 3.07
CA TYR A 344 5.76 2.27 3.55
C TYR A 344 6.66 3.31 2.87
N ALA A 345 6.62 3.38 1.53
CA ALA A 345 7.46 4.31 0.78
C ALA A 345 7.10 5.77 1.10
N PHE A 346 5.81 6.09 1.24
CA PHE A 346 5.34 7.40 1.65
C PHE A 346 5.87 7.74 3.05
N ARG A 347 5.63 6.87 4.05
CA ARG A 347 6.08 7.07 5.42
C ARG A 347 7.59 7.26 5.55
N LYS A 348 8.36 6.63 4.67
CA LYS A 348 9.82 6.63 4.74
C LYS A 348 10.47 7.77 3.96
N TYR A 349 9.92 8.17 2.82
CA TYR A 349 10.62 9.00 1.84
C TYR A 349 9.91 10.31 1.49
N ALA A 350 8.62 10.46 1.81
CA ALA A 350 7.91 11.71 1.54
C ALA A 350 8.29 12.81 2.53
N ALA A 351 7.98 14.06 2.18
CA ALA A 351 8.17 15.19 3.08
C ALA A 351 7.42 14.97 4.41
N PRO A 352 7.91 15.48 5.55
CA PRO A 352 7.23 15.35 6.83
C PRO A 352 5.80 15.93 6.84
N THR A 353 5.52 16.96 6.04
CA THR A 353 4.19 17.58 5.90
C THR A 353 3.36 16.96 4.78
N ALA A 354 3.91 16.00 4.03
CA ALA A 354 3.19 15.42 2.90
C ALA A 354 1.90 14.71 3.34
N GLN A 355 0.92 14.70 2.43
CA GLN A 355 -0.36 14.01 2.60
C GLN A 355 -0.51 12.87 1.59
N LEU A 356 -0.96 11.70 2.06
CA LEU A 356 -1.41 10.60 1.21
C LEU A 356 -2.90 10.39 1.40
N VAL A 357 -3.68 10.69 0.37
CA VAL A 357 -5.13 10.55 0.37
C VAL A 357 -5.54 9.31 -0.39
N LYS A 358 -6.04 8.30 0.31
CA LYS A 358 -6.55 7.05 -0.24
C LYS A 358 -8.00 7.25 -0.67
N VAL A 359 -8.24 7.25 -1.98
CA VAL A 359 -9.57 7.51 -2.56
C VAL A 359 -10.22 6.21 -2.99
N GLU A 360 -11.32 5.83 -2.34
CA GLU A 360 -12.08 4.63 -2.74
C GLU A 360 -12.96 4.95 -3.96
N VAL A 361 -12.69 4.23 -5.07
CA VAL A 361 -13.31 4.58 -6.36
C VAL A 361 -14.71 4.01 -6.58
N ALA A 362 -15.01 2.88 -5.94
CA ALA A 362 -16.26 2.15 -6.09
C ALA A 362 -16.35 1.00 -5.07
N PRO A 363 -17.58 0.58 -4.68
CA PRO A 363 -17.78 -0.57 -3.79
C PRO A 363 -17.43 -1.92 -4.43
N ASN A 364 -17.42 -2.02 -5.76
CA ASN A 364 -17.11 -3.25 -6.49
C ASN A 364 -16.66 -2.97 -7.95
N ALA A 365 -16.15 -4.00 -8.62
CA ALA A 365 -15.64 -3.89 -9.98
C ALA A 365 -16.68 -3.47 -11.04
N PRO A 366 -17.95 -3.95 -11.02
CA PRO A 366 -18.99 -3.43 -11.91
C PRO A 366 -19.23 -1.92 -11.75
N ALA A 367 -19.37 -1.43 -10.52
CA ALA A 367 -19.56 0.00 -10.24
C ALA A 367 -18.33 0.85 -10.62
N TRP A 368 -17.12 0.28 -10.57
CA TRP A 368 -15.94 0.94 -11.13
C TRP A 368 -16.04 1.07 -12.65
N LYS A 369 -16.45 0.00 -13.35
CA LYS A 369 -16.57 -0.04 -14.82
C LYS A 369 -17.73 0.79 -15.39
N ASP A 370 -18.66 1.23 -14.54
CA ASP A 370 -19.76 2.09 -14.96
C ASP A 370 -19.24 3.41 -15.57
N LYS A 371 -19.76 3.78 -16.74
CA LYS A 371 -19.43 5.03 -17.43
C LYS A 371 -19.90 6.27 -16.66
N THR A 372 -20.90 6.11 -15.79
CA THR A 372 -21.42 7.17 -14.92
C THR A 372 -20.60 7.36 -13.65
N ASN A 373 -19.62 6.47 -13.38
CA ASN A 373 -18.73 6.63 -12.24
C ASN A 373 -18.03 8.00 -12.31
N PRO A 374 -18.13 8.83 -11.26
CA PRO A 374 -17.69 10.22 -11.33
C PRO A 374 -16.18 10.37 -11.51
N TYR A 375 -15.38 9.38 -11.09
CA TYR A 375 -13.93 9.37 -11.24
C TYR A 375 -13.49 9.19 -12.71
N ARG A 376 -14.40 8.82 -13.63
CA ARG A 376 -14.11 8.79 -15.07
C ARG A 376 -13.75 10.16 -15.64
N LYS A 377 -14.18 11.24 -14.98
CA LYS A 377 -13.85 12.62 -15.37
C LYS A 377 -12.42 13.03 -14.99
N LEU A 378 -11.79 12.31 -14.07
CA LEU A 378 -10.39 12.52 -13.66
C LEU A 378 -9.42 11.69 -14.48
N GLU A 379 -9.90 11.04 -15.55
CA GLU A 379 -9.10 10.20 -16.43
C GLU A 379 -8.34 9.07 -15.70
N VAL A 380 -8.84 8.62 -14.53
CA VAL A 380 -8.27 7.48 -13.79
C VAL A 380 -8.63 6.18 -14.54
N PRO A 381 -7.68 5.52 -15.22
CA PRO A 381 -8.01 4.46 -16.17
C PRO A 381 -8.22 3.11 -15.47
N TYR A 382 -7.51 2.86 -14.39
CA TYR A 382 -7.52 1.64 -13.60
C TYR A 382 -7.29 1.94 -12.12
N VAL A 383 -7.37 0.92 -11.25
CA VAL A 383 -6.93 1.01 -9.85
C VAL A 383 -6.03 -0.19 -9.51
N PRO A 384 -4.99 -0.01 -8.67
CA PRO A 384 -4.64 1.24 -8.01
C PRO A 384 -3.98 2.23 -8.96
N TYR A 385 -4.15 3.53 -8.69
CA TYR A 385 -3.60 4.61 -9.50
C TYR A 385 -3.21 5.79 -8.62
N MET A 386 -2.23 6.58 -9.03
CA MET A 386 -1.78 7.74 -8.27
C MET A 386 -1.76 9.00 -9.11
N LEU A 387 -2.36 10.07 -8.56
CA LEU A 387 -2.29 11.43 -9.09
C LEU A 387 -1.62 12.33 -8.05
N VAL A 388 -0.93 13.36 -8.52
CA VAL A 388 -0.42 14.47 -7.70
C VAL A 388 -1.20 15.72 -8.12
N PRO A 389 -2.10 16.25 -7.28
CA PRO A 389 -2.84 17.47 -7.57
C PRO A 389 -1.93 18.68 -7.42
N HIS A 390 -2.17 19.69 -8.24
CA HIS A 390 -1.50 20.98 -8.18
C HIS A 390 -2.48 22.10 -8.52
N THR A 391 -2.19 23.31 -8.06
CA THR A 391 -2.91 24.53 -8.47
C THR A 391 -2.01 25.41 -9.33
N ASP A 392 -2.56 25.98 -10.40
CA ASP A 392 -1.84 26.97 -11.20
C ASP A 392 -1.95 28.39 -10.59
N VAL A 393 -1.42 29.39 -11.29
CA VAL A 393 -1.41 30.79 -10.85
C VAL A 393 -2.80 31.44 -10.76
N VAL A 394 -3.86 30.76 -11.23
CA VAL A 394 -5.26 31.20 -11.10
C VAL A 394 -6.08 30.25 -10.23
N ASP A 395 -5.39 29.47 -9.38
CA ASP A 395 -5.97 28.46 -8.50
C ASP A 395 -6.75 27.36 -9.24
N ALA A 396 -6.47 27.16 -10.53
CA ALA A 396 -7.07 26.07 -11.29
C ALA A 396 -6.35 24.76 -10.97
N LEU A 397 -7.14 23.77 -10.57
CA LEU A 397 -6.68 22.43 -10.21
C LEU A 397 -6.32 21.62 -11.45
N PHE A 398 -5.11 21.08 -11.49
CA PHE A 398 -4.67 20.10 -12.47
C PHE A 398 -3.96 18.92 -11.80
N TYR A 399 -3.74 17.83 -12.54
CA TYR A 399 -3.21 16.58 -11.99
C TYR A 399 -2.01 16.09 -12.79
N HIS A 400 -0.93 15.77 -12.08
CA HIS A 400 0.16 14.99 -12.63
C HIS A 400 -0.08 13.49 -12.41
N HIS A 401 0.04 12.72 -13.49
CA HIS A 401 -0.13 11.27 -13.46
C HIS A 401 1.18 10.60 -13.07
N TYR A 402 1.16 9.79 -12.00
CA TYR A 402 2.27 8.89 -11.71
C TYR A 402 2.34 7.79 -12.78
N ARG A 403 3.53 7.58 -13.34
CA ARG A 403 3.77 6.61 -14.43
C ARG A 403 4.62 5.41 -14.00
N GLY A 404 5.06 5.35 -12.76
CA GLY A 404 5.83 4.22 -12.24
C GLY A 404 4.95 3.07 -11.79
N ASP A 405 5.58 1.94 -11.49
CA ASP A 405 4.91 0.86 -10.78
C ASP A 405 4.76 1.21 -9.30
N LEU A 406 3.60 0.89 -8.74
CA LEU A 406 3.23 1.20 -7.35
C LEU A 406 3.73 0.13 -6.36
N ASP A 407 4.34 -0.93 -6.87
CA ASP A 407 5.04 -1.97 -6.12
C ASP A 407 6.58 -1.86 -6.26
N ASP A 408 7.07 -0.85 -6.98
CA ASP A 408 8.49 -0.50 -7.10
C ASP A 408 8.86 0.60 -6.10
N ILE A 409 9.41 0.18 -4.95
CA ILE A 409 9.83 1.09 -3.87
C ILE A 409 10.87 2.10 -4.35
N GLU A 410 11.76 1.72 -5.27
CA GLU A 410 12.80 2.62 -5.76
C GLU A 410 12.22 3.74 -6.63
N THR A 411 11.21 3.42 -7.44
CA THR A 411 10.50 4.42 -8.25
C THR A 411 9.66 5.35 -7.36
N LEU A 412 8.99 4.80 -6.35
CA LEU A 412 8.25 5.59 -5.35
C LEU A 412 9.17 6.51 -4.55
N ARG A 413 10.32 6.00 -4.08
CA ARG A 413 11.35 6.75 -3.37
C ARG A 413 11.79 7.98 -4.17
N LYS A 414 12.14 7.79 -5.44
CA LYS A 414 12.57 8.89 -6.33
C LYS A 414 11.52 9.98 -6.48
N MET A 415 10.24 9.61 -6.57
CA MET A 415 9.15 10.58 -6.63
C MET A 415 9.03 11.35 -5.32
N PHE A 416 8.91 10.63 -4.19
CA PHE A 416 8.73 11.24 -2.87
C PHE A 416 9.90 12.13 -2.45
N GLU A 417 11.14 11.71 -2.66
CA GLU A 417 12.32 12.52 -2.34
C GLU A 417 12.45 13.75 -3.24
N ARG A 418 12.12 13.64 -4.53
CA ARG A 418 12.12 14.80 -5.44
C ARG A 418 11.14 15.87 -4.94
N ASP A 419 9.93 15.46 -4.59
CA ASP A 419 8.90 16.39 -4.14
C ASP A 419 9.24 16.95 -2.75
N ALA A 420 9.85 16.14 -1.88
CA ALA A 420 10.35 16.59 -0.59
C ALA A 420 11.46 17.64 -0.71
N ALA A 421 12.38 17.47 -1.66
CA ALA A 421 13.41 18.47 -1.94
C ALA A 421 12.79 19.79 -2.43
N MET A 422 11.78 19.72 -3.30
CA MET A 422 11.06 20.92 -3.77
C MET A 422 10.34 21.66 -2.64
N ALA A 423 9.74 20.92 -1.70
CA ALA A 423 9.09 21.52 -0.53
C ALA A 423 10.10 22.23 0.40
N ALA A 424 11.28 21.62 0.62
CA ALA A 424 12.33 22.21 1.45
C ALA A 424 12.90 23.51 0.84
N ASP A 425 13.09 23.56 -0.48
CA ASP A 425 13.57 24.76 -1.17
C ASP A 425 12.60 25.95 -1.01
N VAL A 426 11.28 25.68 -1.00
CA VAL A 426 10.24 26.71 -0.79
C VAL A 426 10.28 27.25 0.64
N GLU A 427 10.51 26.39 1.62
CA GLU A 427 10.63 26.78 3.03
C GLU A 427 11.88 27.65 3.27
N GLU A 428 13.03 27.28 2.66
CA GLU A 428 14.28 28.05 2.78
C GLU A 428 14.18 29.45 2.13
N LEU A 429 13.40 29.59 1.05
CA LEU A 429 13.17 30.87 0.39
C LEU A 429 12.22 31.80 1.17
N ASN A 430 11.40 31.27 2.06
CA ASN A 430 10.43 32.04 2.86
C ASN A 430 10.55 31.76 4.37
N PRO A 431 11.70 32.04 5.00
CA PRO A 431 11.92 31.77 6.42
C PRO A 431 11.07 32.72 7.27
N GLY A 432 9.85 32.30 7.62
CA GLY A 432 8.93 33.09 8.45
C GLY A 432 7.46 33.03 8.02
N VAL A 433 7.13 32.39 6.90
CA VAL A 433 5.75 32.01 6.59
C VAL A 433 5.62 30.53 6.95
N PRO A 434 4.98 30.17 8.09
CA PRO A 434 4.69 28.77 8.35
C PRO A 434 3.79 28.24 7.23
N LEU A 435 4.22 27.16 6.57
CA LEU A 435 3.41 26.39 5.62
C LEU A 435 2.19 25.80 6.33
#